data_AF-A0A452ZIT3-F1
#
_entry.id   AF-A0A452ZIT3-F1
#
_cell.length_a   1.000
_cell.length_b   1.000
_cell.length_c   1.000
_cell.angle_alpha   90.00
_cell.angle_beta   90.00
_cell.angle_gamma   90.00
#
_symmetry.space_group_name_H-M   'P 1'
#
loop_
_entity.id
_entity.type
_entity.pdbx_description
1 polymer ?
#
loop_
_entity_poly.entity_id
_entity_poly.type
_entity_poly.pdbx_seq_one_letter_code
_entity_poly.pdbx_strand_id
1 'polypeptide(L)'
;TIMLLGDTCTRGCRFCAVKTSNKPPPPDALEPLKTAIAIASWGVDYVVLTSVDRDDIPDGGSGHFAETVRALKELKPTILVECLTSDFRGDLEAVASLANSGLDVYAHNIETVRSMQRIVRDPRAGYDQSLGVLKQAKACKKGMVTKSSIMLGLGETDEEIKQTMADLRAIDVDILTLGQYLQV
;
A
#
# COMPACT_ATOMS: atom_id res chain seq x y z
N THR A 1 -6.23 -3.17 11.14
CA THR A 1 -6.04 -3.09 9.68
C THR A 1 -7.27 -3.61 8.99
N ILE A 2 -7.74 -2.93 7.94
CA ILE A 2 -8.91 -3.31 7.14
C ILE A 2 -8.50 -3.45 5.68
N MET A 3 -8.98 -4.52 5.05
CA MET A 3 -8.75 -4.81 3.64
C MET A 3 -9.96 -4.33 2.83
N LEU A 4 -9.72 -3.43 1.88
CA LEU A 4 -10.67 -2.91 0.90
C LEU A 4 -10.57 -3.73 -0.39
N LEU A 5 -11.56 -3.56 -1.28
CA LEU A 5 -11.61 -4.11 -2.63
C LEU A 5 -11.67 -5.64 -2.70
N GLY A 6 -12.15 -6.27 -1.62
CA GLY A 6 -12.34 -7.70 -1.50
C GLY A 6 -11.11 -8.48 -1.02
N ASP A 7 -11.17 -9.81 -1.16
CA ASP A 7 -10.18 -10.76 -0.64
C ASP A 7 -9.42 -11.52 -1.74
N THR A 8 -9.59 -11.11 -3.01
CA THR A 8 -9.07 -11.81 -4.19
C THR A 8 -8.31 -10.85 -5.09
N CYS A 9 -7.02 -11.11 -5.25
CA CYS A 9 -6.03 -10.25 -5.92
C CYS A 9 -5.87 -10.58 -7.40
N THR A 10 -5.63 -9.57 -8.24
CA THR A 10 -5.24 -9.77 -9.66
C THR A 10 -3.77 -10.15 -9.84
N ARG A 11 -3.00 -10.17 -8.75
CA ARG A 11 -1.56 -10.48 -8.73
C ARG A 11 -1.22 -11.65 -7.84
N GLY A 12 -0.14 -12.35 -8.20
CA GLY A 12 0.32 -13.57 -7.53
C GLY A 12 1.72 -13.43 -6.93
N CYS A 13 1.85 -12.58 -5.91
CA CYS A 13 3.08 -12.50 -5.11
C CYS A 13 3.30 -13.81 -4.33
N ARG A 14 4.51 -14.38 -4.39
CA ARG A 14 4.78 -15.73 -3.85
C ARG A 14 4.75 -15.82 -2.32
N PHE A 15 4.97 -14.69 -1.65
CA PHE A 15 4.92 -14.60 -0.19
C PHE A 15 3.49 -14.39 0.34
N CYS A 16 2.52 -14.09 -0.54
CA CYS A 16 1.21 -13.61 -0.13
C CYS A 16 0.19 -14.76 -0.11
N ALA A 17 -0.55 -14.89 1.00
CA ALA A 17 -1.58 -15.91 1.17
C ALA A 17 -2.97 -15.51 0.61
N VAL A 18 -3.09 -14.33 0.01
CA VAL A 18 -4.34 -13.83 -0.58
C VAL A 18 -4.69 -14.63 -1.84
N LYS A 19 -5.97 -14.95 -2.02
CA LYS A 19 -6.45 -15.67 -3.21
C LYS A 19 -6.17 -14.87 -4.47
N THR A 20 -5.90 -15.55 -5.58
CA THR A 20 -5.62 -14.87 -6.85
C THR A 20 -6.66 -15.20 -7.91
N SER A 21 -7.11 -14.19 -8.66
CA SER A 21 -7.97 -14.35 -9.83
C SER A 21 -7.73 -13.21 -10.82
N ASN A 22 -7.70 -13.54 -12.12
CA ASN A 22 -7.65 -12.50 -13.16
C ASN A 22 -8.99 -11.77 -13.34
N LYS A 23 -10.07 -12.29 -12.74
CA LYS A 23 -11.42 -11.72 -12.78
C LYS A 23 -12.05 -11.80 -11.40
N PRO A 24 -11.57 -11.02 -10.42
CA PRO A 24 -12.21 -10.94 -9.12
C PRO A 24 -13.62 -10.35 -9.26
N PRO A 25 -14.51 -10.55 -8.26
CA PRO A 25 -15.79 -9.86 -8.23
C PRO A 25 -15.62 -8.33 -8.26
N PRO A 26 -16.60 -7.58 -8.81
CA PRO A 26 -16.57 -6.13 -8.74
C PRO A 26 -16.58 -5.67 -7.28
N PRO A 27 -15.88 -4.56 -6.94
CA PRO A 27 -15.92 -4.02 -5.60
C PRO A 27 -17.33 -3.51 -5.28
N ASP A 28 -17.72 -3.54 -4.01
CA ASP A 28 -18.98 -2.94 -3.55
C ASP A 28 -18.83 -1.41 -3.59
N ALA A 29 -19.63 -0.72 -4.39
CA ALA A 29 -19.60 0.73 -4.51
C ALA A 29 -19.90 1.47 -3.18
N LEU A 30 -20.55 0.80 -2.22
CA LEU A 30 -20.81 1.35 -0.89
C LEU A 30 -19.76 0.94 0.15
N GLU A 31 -18.77 0.13 -0.21
CA GLU A 31 -17.67 -0.27 0.69
C GLU A 31 -16.97 0.93 1.35
N PRO A 32 -16.67 2.05 0.66
CA PRO A 32 -16.00 3.18 1.29
C PRO A 32 -16.80 3.76 2.46
N LEU A 33 -18.09 4.00 2.24
CA LEU A 33 -18.98 4.57 3.26
C LEU A 33 -19.26 3.56 4.39
N LYS A 34 -19.57 2.30 4.05
CA LYS A 34 -19.83 1.25 5.04
C LYS A 34 -18.61 1.03 5.94
N THR A 35 -17.42 1.00 5.35
CA THR A 35 -16.16 0.83 6.07
C THR A 35 -15.87 2.02 6.97
N ALA A 36 -16.04 3.25 6.48
CA ALA A 36 -15.86 4.46 7.27
C ALA A 36 -16.81 4.51 8.49
N ILE A 37 -18.09 4.17 8.30
CA ILE A 37 -19.08 4.07 9.39
C ILE A 37 -18.67 3.03 10.42
N ALA A 38 -18.25 1.83 9.97
CA ALA A 38 -17.82 0.77 10.87
C ALA A 38 -16.60 1.19 11.70
N ILE A 39 -15.55 1.71 11.05
CA ILE A 39 -14.33 2.15 11.74
C ILE A 39 -14.62 3.28 12.74
N ALA A 40 -15.44 4.27 12.36
CA ALA A 40 -15.81 5.38 13.25
C ALA A 40 -16.51 4.88 14.54
N SER A 41 -17.26 3.78 14.45
CA SER A 41 -17.96 3.17 15.59
C SER A 41 -17.05 2.41 16.57
N TRP A 42 -15.83 2.02 16.16
CA TRP A 42 -14.94 1.18 16.98
C TRP A 42 -14.16 1.94 18.06
N GLY A 43 -14.20 3.28 18.04
CA GLY A 43 -13.46 4.09 19.01
C GLY A 43 -11.93 4.03 18.86
N VAL A 44 -11.41 3.53 17.74
CA VAL A 44 -9.96 3.50 17.46
C VAL A 44 -9.45 4.85 16.96
N ASP A 45 -8.26 5.26 17.39
CA ASP A 45 -7.66 6.54 16.97
C ASP A 45 -6.70 6.41 15.80
N TYR A 46 -6.35 5.18 15.41
CA TYR A 46 -5.49 4.89 14.28
C TYR A 46 -6.03 3.69 13.52
N VAL A 47 -6.09 3.79 12.19
CA VAL A 47 -6.47 2.67 11.32
C VAL A 47 -5.52 2.55 10.14
N VAL A 48 -5.20 1.32 9.77
CA VAL A 48 -4.51 0.99 8.52
C VAL A 48 -5.55 0.46 7.54
N LEU A 49 -5.66 1.09 6.38
CA LEU A 49 -6.39 0.61 5.22
C LEU A 49 -5.40 -0.04 4.25
N THR A 50 -5.73 -1.21 3.74
CA THR A 50 -4.96 -1.90 2.70
C THR A 50 -5.92 -2.49 1.66
N SER A 51 -5.42 -3.03 0.56
CA SER A 51 -6.23 -3.72 -0.42
C SER A 51 -5.46 -4.83 -1.11
N VAL A 52 -6.19 -5.67 -1.83
CA VAL A 52 -5.62 -6.48 -2.90
C VAL A 52 -5.27 -5.61 -4.12
N ASP A 53 -4.43 -6.11 -5.03
CA ASP A 53 -4.23 -5.48 -6.34
C ASP A 53 -5.48 -5.66 -7.22
N ARG A 54 -5.89 -4.59 -7.89
CA ARG A 54 -7.06 -4.51 -8.77
C ARG A 54 -6.70 -3.98 -10.15
N ASP A 55 -5.84 -4.72 -10.85
CA ASP A 55 -5.41 -4.34 -12.22
C ASP A 55 -6.58 -4.31 -13.22
N ASP A 56 -7.73 -4.89 -12.86
CA ASP A 56 -8.98 -4.88 -13.62
C ASP A 56 -9.74 -3.54 -13.56
N ILE A 57 -9.38 -2.65 -12.62
CA ILE A 57 -9.95 -1.30 -12.48
C ILE A 57 -8.96 -0.27 -13.04
N PRO A 58 -9.40 0.76 -13.78
CA PRO A 58 -8.50 1.72 -14.43
C PRO A 58 -7.45 2.36 -13.50
N ASP A 59 -7.86 2.81 -12.31
CA ASP A 59 -7.01 3.49 -11.33
C ASP A 59 -6.39 2.54 -10.28
N GLY A 60 -6.52 1.23 -10.49
CA GLY A 60 -6.04 0.21 -9.56
C GLY A 60 -6.70 0.24 -8.18
N GLY A 61 -7.83 0.95 -8.01
CA GLY A 61 -8.54 1.11 -6.74
C GLY A 61 -8.14 2.34 -5.92
N SER A 62 -7.27 3.22 -6.44
CA SER A 62 -6.84 4.43 -5.73
C SER A 62 -8.00 5.33 -5.29
N GLY A 63 -8.98 5.57 -6.19
CA GLY A 63 -10.17 6.36 -5.89
C GLY A 63 -11.00 5.76 -4.76
N HIS A 64 -11.08 4.43 -4.70
CA HIS A 64 -11.81 3.71 -3.65
C HIS A 64 -11.17 3.92 -2.27
N PHE A 65 -9.84 3.88 -2.19
CA PHE A 65 -9.14 4.29 -0.97
C PHE A 65 -9.42 5.75 -0.63
N ALA A 66 -9.29 6.66 -1.60
CA ALA A 66 -9.45 8.10 -1.38
C ALA A 66 -10.86 8.44 -0.86
N GLU A 67 -11.90 7.81 -1.40
CA GLU A 67 -13.28 7.94 -0.91
C GLU A 67 -13.43 7.40 0.51
N THR A 68 -12.82 6.25 0.82
CA THR A 68 -12.86 5.67 2.18
C THR A 68 -12.21 6.59 3.19
N VAL A 69 -11.04 7.15 2.85
CA VAL A 69 -10.32 8.11 3.69
C VAL A 69 -11.15 9.37 3.92
N ARG A 70 -11.71 9.97 2.86
CA ARG A 70 -12.53 11.19 2.98
C ARG A 70 -13.76 10.96 3.85
N ALA A 71 -14.51 9.90 3.59
CA ALA A 71 -15.69 9.54 4.40
C ALA A 71 -15.32 9.32 5.88
N LEU A 72 -14.19 8.67 6.15
CA LEU A 72 -13.72 8.44 7.51
C LEU A 72 -13.28 9.75 8.21
N LYS A 73 -12.60 10.64 7.50
CA LYS A 73 -12.21 11.96 8.02
C LYS A 73 -13.41 12.88 8.25
N GLU A 74 -14.48 12.74 7.48
CA GLU A 74 -15.75 13.44 7.74
C GLU A 74 -16.43 12.93 9.01
N LEU A 75 -16.47 11.61 9.22
CA LEU A 75 -17.14 11.00 10.37
C LEU A 75 -16.32 11.12 11.67
N LYS A 76 -14.99 11.02 11.59
CA LYS A 76 -14.07 11.14 12.73
C LYS A 76 -12.82 11.94 12.32
N PRO A 77 -12.86 13.28 12.34
CA PRO A 77 -11.76 14.13 11.87
C PRO A 77 -10.41 13.91 12.59
N THR A 78 -10.44 13.41 13.83
CA THR A 78 -9.24 13.19 14.66
C THR A 78 -8.57 11.83 14.42
N ILE A 79 -9.20 10.90 13.70
CA ILE A 79 -8.60 9.58 13.45
C ILE A 79 -7.39 9.72 12.52
N LEU A 80 -6.33 8.98 12.83
CA LEU A 80 -5.18 8.85 11.95
C LEU A 80 -5.38 7.67 10.99
N VAL A 81 -5.10 7.91 9.70
CA VAL A 81 -5.33 6.94 8.63
C VAL A 81 -4.02 6.67 7.90
N GLU A 82 -3.55 5.43 7.97
CA GLU A 82 -2.47 4.91 7.13
C GLU A 82 -3.07 4.13 5.96
N CYS A 83 -2.63 4.42 4.74
CA CYS A 83 -2.99 3.63 3.57
C CYS A 83 -1.77 2.83 3.11
N LEU A 84 -1.82 1.51 3.26
CA LEU A 84 -0.88 0.57 2.67
C LEU A 84 -1.38 0.18 1.27
N THR A 85 -0.73 0.70 0.24
CA THR A 85 -1.25 0.68 -1.13
C THR A 85 -0.53 -0.33 -2.01
N SER A 86 -1.20 -0.74 -3.09
CA SER A 86 -0.54 -1.30 -4.26
C SER A 86 0.39 -0.27 -4.92
N ASP A 87 1.04 -0.67 -6.00
CA ASP A 87 1.84 0.24 -6.83
C ASP A 87 1.02 0.97 -7.91
N PHE A 88 -0.29 0.69 -8.01
CA PHE A 88 -1.17 1.20 -9.07
C PHE A 88 -0.61 1.04 -10.50
N ARG A 89 0.22 0.02 -10.74
CA ARG A 89 0.96 -0.19 -12.01
C ARG A 89 1.87 0.99 -12.39
N GLY A 90 2.34 1.74 -11.41
CA GLY A 90 3.15 2.94 -11.61
C GLY A 90 2.36 4.19 -12.02
N ASP A 91 1.03 4.17 -11.91
CA ASP A 91 0.19 5.34 -12.18
C ASP A 91 0.38 6.40 -11.08
N LEU A 92 1.17 7.42 -11.40
CA LEU A 92 1.50 8.51 -10.46
C LEU A 92 0.33 9.48 -10.21
N GLU A 93 -0.64 9.53 -11.12
CA GLU A 93 -1.87 10.31 -10.90
C GLU A 93 -2.78 9.59 -9.90
N ALA A 94 -2.88 8.26 -10.01
CA ALA A 94 -3.54 7.44 -9.00
C ALA A 94 -2.86 7.60 -7.63
N VAL A 95 -1.53 7.56 -7.55
CA VAL A 95 -0.79 7.84 -6.30
C VAL A 95 -1.14 9.22 -5.74
N ALA A 96 -1.11 10.25 -6.58
CA ALA A 96 -1.39 11.63 -6.15
C ALA A 96 -2.83 11.83 -5.68
N SER A 97 -3.81 11.19 -6.33
CA SER A 97 -5.22 11.23 -5.95
C SER A 97 -5.40 10.73 -4.51
N LEU A 98 -4.82 9.58 -4.20
CA LEU A 98 -4.88 9.01 -2.85
C LEU A 98 -4.07 9.83 -1.85
N ALA A 99 -2.84 10.22 -2.16
CA ALA A 99 -2.00 11.04 -1.27
C ALA A 99 -2.69 12.34 -0.83
N ASN A 100 -3.55 12.92 -1.68
CA ASN A 100 -4.31 14.14 -1.41
C ASN A 100 -5.70 13.90 -0.78
N SER A 101 -6.07 12.66 -0.44
CA SER A 101 -7.38 12.33 0.15
C SER A 101 -7.54 12.77 1.61
N GLY A 102 -6.45 13.13 2.28
CA GLY A 102 -6.44 13.51 3.70
C GLY A 102 -5.83 12.45 4.63
N LEU A 103 -5.30 11.35 4.10
CA LEU A 103 -4.56 10.36 4.88
C LEU A 103 -3.32 10.96 5.56
N ASP A 104 -2.86 10.29 6.61
CA ASP A 104 -1.76 10.76 7.46
C ASP A 104 -0.44 10.05 7.15
N VAL A 105 -0.50 8.77 6.79
CA VAL A 105 0.67 7.96 6.39
C VAL A 105 0.42 7.24 5.08
N TYR A 106 1.25 7.51 4.08
CA TYR A 106 1.25 6.78 2.81
C TYR A 106 2.26 5.64 2.90
N ALA A 107 1.78 4.39 2.93
CA ALA A 107 2.63 3.21 2.98
C ALA A 107 2.61 2.47 1.64
N HIS A 108 3.78 2.09 1.14
CA HIS A 108 3.93 1.14 0.05
C HIS A 108 5.17 0.29 0.31
N ASN A 109 4.99 -1.03 0.36
CA ASN A 109 6.06 -1.93 0.70
C ASN A 109 6.91 -2.25 -0.53
N ILE A 110 8.23 -2.07 -0.40
CA ILE A 110 9.18 -2.57 -1.39
C ILE A 110 9.36 -4.09 -1.27
N GLU A 111 9.03 -4.65 -0.09
CA GLU A 111 8.99 -6.07 0.28
C GLU A 111 10.33 -6.77 0.33
N THR A 112 11.21 -6.57 -0.63
CA THR A 112 12.51 -7.25 -0.72
C THR A 112 13.53 -6.43 -1.50
N VAL A 113 14.78 -6.89 -1.50
CA VAL A 113 15.89 -6.25 -2.22
C VAL A 113 15.73 -6.36 -3.74
N ARG A 114 16.42 -5.49 -4.49
CA ARG A 114 16.29 -5.36 -5.95
C ARG A 114 16.44 -6.68 -6.72
N SER A 115 17.41 -7.51 -6.33
CA SER A 115 17.71 -8.81 -6.97
C SER A 115 16.57 -9.84 -6.82
N MET A 116 15.79 -9.72 -5.75
CA MET A 116 14.76 -10.70 -5.35
C MET A 116 13.34 -10.33 -5.81
N GLN A 117 13.13 -9.12 -6.34
CA GLN A 117 11.81 -8.61 -6.70
C GLN A 117 11.01 -9.55 -7.60
N ARG A 118 11.61 -10.03 -8.70
CA ARG A 118 10.94 -10.95 -9.65
C ARG A 118 10.71 -12.35 -9.11
N ILE A 119 11.45 -12.73 -8.07
CA ILE A 119 11.36 -14.05 -7.45
C ILE A 119 10.23 -14.04 -6.41
N VAL A 120 10.12 -12.96 -5.66
CA VAL A 120 9.23 -12.85 -4.49
C VAL A 120 7.88 -12.23 -4.86
N ARG A 121 7.87 -11.17 -5.66
CA ARG A 121 6.66 -10.41 -6.01
C ARG A 121 6.15 -10.81 -7.40
N ASP A 122 4.90 -10.46 -7.68
CA ASP A 122 4.33 -10.59 -9.02
C ASP A 122 5.20 -9.83 -10.05
N PRO A 123 5.44 -10.36 -11.26
CA PRO A 123 6.30 -9.72 -12.27
C PRO A 123 5.88 -8.32 -12.70
N ARG A 124 4.62 -7.92 -12.44
CA ARG A 124 4.12 -6.55 -12.68
C ARG A 124 4.54 -5.55 -11.61
N ALA A 125 4.96 -6.03 -10.44
CA ALA A 125 5.58 -5.19 -9.42
C ALA A 125 7.08 -5.06 -9.70
N GLY A 126 7.66 -3.90 -9.37
CA GLY A 126 9.07 -3.63 -9.62
C GLY A 126 9.69 -2.69 -8.59
N TYR A 127 10.99 -2.83 -8.37
CA TYR A 127 11.74 -2.03 -7.40
C TYR A 127 11.63 -0.53 -7.66
N ASP A 128 11.98 -0.10 -8.88
CA ASP A 128 11.98 1.32 -9.24
C ASP A 128 10.56 1.88 -9.33
N GLN A 129 9.58 1.05 -9.70
CA GLN A 129 8.16 1.40 -9.65
C GLN A 129 7.71 1.68 -8.21
N SER A 130 8.06 0.80 -7.27
CA SER A 130 7.78 0.99 -5.85
C SER A 130 8.45 2.24 -5.26
N LEU A 131 9.71 2.52 -5.64
CA LEU A 131 10.38 3.76 -5.27
C LEU A 131 9.68 4.98 -5.88
N GLY A 132 9.24 4.89 -7.13
CA GLY A 132 8.48 5.95 -7.81
C GLY A 132 7.18 6.31 -7.09
N VAL A 133 6.43 5.30 -6.65
CA VAL A 133 5.19 5.47 -5.87
C VAL A 133 5.46 6.23 -4.57
N LEU A 134 6.45 5.79 -3.78
CA LEU A 134 6.80 6.44 -2.52
C LEU A 134 7.29 7.87 -2.72
N LYS A 135 8.14 8.09 -3.73
CA LYS A 135 8.66 9.41 -4.08
C LYS A 135 7.54 10.35 -4.51
N GLN A 136 6.58 9.87 -5.31
CA GLN A 136 5.44 10.65 -5.76
C GLN A 136 4.54 11.03 -4.57
N ALA A 137 4.17 10.07 -3.73
CA ALA A 137 3.37 10.32 -2.53
C ALA A 137 4.03 11.36 -1.61
N LYS A 138 5.35 11.26 -1.40
CA LYS A 138 6.12 12.22 -0.60
C LYS A 138 6.05 13.64 -1.16
N ALA A 139 6.07 13.78 -2.49
CA ALA A 139 6.05 15.07 -3.17
C ALA A 139 4.66 15.73 -3.19
N CYS A 140 3.57 14.97 -3.03
CA CYS A 140 2.20 15.51 -3.12
C CYS A 140 1.84 16.51 -2.02
N LYS A 141 2.36 16.33 -0.79
CA LYS A 141 2.02 17.17 0.35
C LYS A 141 3.22 17.38 1.26
N LYS A 142 3.50 18.64 1.60
CA LYS A 142 4.52 18.98 2.60
C LYS A 142 4.17 18.29 3.93
N GLY A 143 5.12 17.54 4.48
CA GLY A 143 4.93 16.79 5.72
C GLY A 143 4.18 15.46 5.55
N MET A 144 3.94 15.00 4.31
CA MET A 144 3.49 13.62 4.08
C MET A 144 4.48 12.64 4.71
N VAL A 145 3.98 11.74 5.55
CA VAL A 145 4.76 10.64 6.11
C VAL A 145 4.66 9.47 5.14
N THR A 146 5.80 8.99 4.66
CA THR A 146 5.88 7.79 3.82
C THR A 146 6.51 6.64 4.57
N LYS A 147 6.00 5.43 4.31
CA LYS A 147 6.41 4.22 4.99
C LYS A 147 6.63 3.08 4.01
N SER A 148 7.63 2.25 4.28
CA SER A 148 7.87 1.01 3.54
C SER A 148 8.28 -0.12 4.47
N SER A 149 8.37 -1.32 3.92
CA SER A 149 8.79 -2.53 4.63
C SER A 149 9.74 -3.38 3.79
N ILE A 150 10.55 -4.18 4.48
CA ILE A 150 11.33 -5.28 3.91
C ILE A 150 11.06 -6.53 4.74
N MET A 151 10.68 -7.61 4.07
CA MET A 151 10.66 -8.95 4.64
C MET A 151 12.05 -9.57 4.54
N LEU A 152 12.54 -10.10 5.66
CA LEU A 152 13.85 -10.72 5.80
C LEU A 152 13.76 -12.25 5.76
N GLY A 153 14.85 -12.91 5.39
CA GLY A 153 14.95 -14.36 5.29
C GLY A 153 14.41 -14.95 3.97
N LEU A 154 14.38 -14.14 2.91
CA LEU A 154 13.99 -14.59 1.56
C LEU A 154 15.21 -14.99 0.70
N GLY A 155 16.42 -14.72 1.17
CA GLY A 155 17.69 -15.02 0.50
C GLY A 155 18.54 -13.78 0.19
N GLU A 156 18.10 -12.61 0.64
CA GLU A 156 18.85 -11.36 0.58
C GLU A 156 20.08 -11.36 1.48
N THR A 157 21.08 -10.56 1.12
CA THR A 157 22.26 -10.31 1.94
C THR A 157 22.13 -9.01 2.73
N ASP A 158 22.89 -8.88 3.82
CA ASP A 158 22.97 -7.64 4.62
C ASP A 158 23.35 -6.42 3.77
N GLU A 159 24.24 -6.59 2.79
CA GLU A 159 24.66 -5.49 1.91
C GLU A 159 23.53 -5.05 0.96
N GLU A 160 22.75 -6.00 0.45
CA GLU A 160 21.56 -5.67 -0.35
C GLU A 160 20.48 -4.97 0.49
N ILE A 161 20.29 -5.40 1.75
CA ILE A 161 19.37 -4.73 2.69
C ILE A 161 19.83 -3.29 2.93
N LYS A 162 21.11 -3.08 3.24
CA LYS A 162 21.68 -1.74 3.45
C LYS A 162 21.51 -0.86 2.21
N GLN A 163 21.72 -1.42 1.01
CA GLN A 163 21.49 -0.69 -0.23
C GLN A 163 20.02 -0.31 -0.38
N THR A 164 19.07 -1.22 -0.09
CA THR A 164 17.64 -0.90 -0.13
C THR A 164 17.24 0.15 0.90
N MET A 165 17.82 0.13 2.10
CA MET A 165 17.64 1.19 3.08
C MET A 165 18.16 2.53 2.57
N ALA A 166 19.33 2.56 1.94
CA ALA A 166 19.90 3.76 1.33
C ALA A 166 19.03 4.30 0.19
N ASP A 167 18.50 3.42 -0.66
CA ASP A 167 17.61 3.79 -1.78
C ASP A 167 16.29 4.38 -1.28
N LEU A 168 15.64 3.73 -0.30
CA LEU A 168 14.42 4.24 0.32
C LEU A 168 14.67 5.59 1.00
N ARG A 169 15.82 5.73 1.68
CA ARG A 169 16.16 7.00 2.28
C ARG A 169 16.52 8.04 1.22
N ALA A 170 17.10 7.72 0.08
CA ALA A 170 17.39 8.70 -0.98
C ALA A 170 16.12 9.37 -1.56
N ILE A 171 14.94 8.78 -1.35
CA ILE A 171 13.63 9.35 -1.74
C ILE A 171 12.79 9.84 -0.56
N ASP A 172 13.42 10.09 0.59
CA ASP A 172 12.78 10.62 1.81
C ASP A 172 11.65 9.74 2.39
N VAL A 173 11.80 8.40 2.35
CA VAL A 173 10.96 7.51 3.17
C VAL A 173 11.27 7.73 4.65
N ASP A 174 10.23 7.95 5.45
CA ASP A 174 10.36 8.30 6.88
C ASP A 174 10.38 7.08 7.79
N ILE A 175 9.56 6.08 7.48
CA ILE A 175 9.38 4.88 8.32
C ILE A 175 9.77 3.64 7.53
N LEU A 176 10.64 2.82 8.11
CA LEU A 176 10.99 1.52 7.59
C LEU A 176 10.71 0.44 8.63
N THR A 177 9.96 -0.60 8.25
CA THR A 177 9.76 -1.78 9.08
C THR A 177 10.51 -2.98 8.50
N LEU A 178 11.27 -3.68 9.34
CA LEU A 178 11.95 -4.92 8.98
C LEU A 178 11.30 -6.07 9.75
N GLY A 179 10.86 -7.11 9.05
CA GLY A 179 10.18 -8.25 9.66
C GLY A 179 10.64 -9.57 9.06
N GLN A 180 10.65 -10.63 9.85
CA GLN A 180 10.98 -11.98 9.37
C GLN A 180 9.86 -12.51 8.47
N TYR A 181 10.21 -13.00 7.27
CA TYR A 181 9.30 -13.78 6.44
C TYR A 181 8.94 -15.10 7.15
N LEU A 182 7.64 -15.37 7.27
CA LEU A 182 7.10 -16.59 7.86
C LEU A 182 6.42 -17.39 6.76
N GLN A 183 6.92 -18.59 6.50
CA GLN A 183 6.27 -19.55 5.62
C GLN A 183 5.24 -20.34 6.44
N VAL A 184 3.97 -19.99 6.30
CA VAL A 184 2.83 -20.72 6.88
C VAL A 184 2.20 -21.68 5.89
#